data_AF-A0A9W8MWE0-F1
#
_entry.id   AF-A0A9W8MWE0-F1
#
_cell.length_a   1.000
_cell.length_b   1.000
_cell.length_c   1.000
_cell.angle_alpha   90.00
_cell.angle_beta   90.00
_cell.angle_gamma   90.00
#
_symmetry.space_group_name_H-M   'P 1'
#
loop_
_entity.id
_entity.type
_entity.pdbx_description
1 polymer ?
#
loop_
_entity_poly.entity_id
_entity_poly.type
_entity_poly.pdbx_seq_one_letter_code
_entity_poly.pdbx_strand_id
1 'polypeptide(L)'
;MPAAIYTHPDFNAADADVTFQSSDGIQFHVDRKYLEANTGAFPGSEFDTRGEVTHLTEDSETLAILFQFVYPRRHPTLQDMGFATLMPVAEAVEKYQVFSAMNTCEMRLRRFVPEHPIEILVHGVKHDYRELREDTLPFIARMPFVKTAPLLPVSFLHPWVRSLPRIDA
;
A
#
# COMPACT_ATOMS: atom_id res chain seq x y z
N MET A 1 -19.60 26.65 11.68
CA MET A 1 -20.32 25.35 11.58
C MET A 1 -19.28 24.27 11.81
N PRO A 2 -19.44 23.36 12.80
CA PRO A 2 -18.58 22.18 12.84
C PRO A 2 -18.75 21.42 11.52
N ALA A 3 -17.65 20.95 10.93
CA ALA A 3 -17.72 20.10 9.75
C ALA A 3 -18.54 18.84 10.09
N ALA A 4 -19.43 18.42 9.19
CA ALA A 4 -20.14 17.17 9.37
C ALA A 4 -19.11 16.04 9.41
N ILE A 5 -19.11 15.28 10.51
CA ILE A 5 -18.31 14.06 10.63
C ILE A 5 -19.05 12.98 9.86
N TYR A 6 -18.40 12.41 8.85
CA TYR A 6 -18.93 11.28 8.09
C TYR A 6 -18.24 10.00 8.55
N THR A 7 -19.05 9.01 8.90
CA THR A 7 -18.56 7.69 9.30
C THR A 7 -18.78 6.70 8.17
N HIS A 8 -17.78 5.85 7.91
CA HIS A 8 -17.86 4.83 6.86
C HIS A 8 -18.96 3.80 7.19
N PRO A 9 -19.88 3.48 6.26
CA PRO A 9 -21.06 2.65 6.57
C PRO A 9 -20.70 1.23 7.04
N ASP A 10 -19.66 0.63 6.45
CA ASP A 10 -19.25 -0.75 6.77
C ASP A 10 -18.35 -0.86 8.01
N PHE A 11 -17.85 0.27 8.54
CA PHE A 11 -16.93 0.32 9.68
C PHE A 11 -17.45 1.36 10.69
N ASN A 12 -18.64 1.08 11.21
CA ASN A 12 -19.37 1.92 12.15
C ASN A 12 -19.96 1.09 13.30
N ALA A 13 -19.16 0.19 13.88
CA ALA A 13 -19.61 -0.59 15.02
C ALA A 13 -19.75 0.33 16.24
N ALA A 14 -20.91 0.29 16.90
CA ALA A 14 -21.19 1.16 18.05
C ALA A 14 -20.32 0.86 19.27
N ASP A 15 -19.80 -0.37 19.35
CA ASP A 15 -18.92 -0.89 20.38
C ASP A 15 -17.44 -0.91 19.98
N ALA A 16 -17.08 -0.30 18.84
CA ALA A 16 -15.70 -0.17 18.44
C ALA A 16 -14.90 0.67 19.45
N ASP A 17 -13.68 0.23 19.74
CA ASP A 17 -12.80 0.81 20.75
C ASP A 17 -11.69 1.70 20.15
N VAL A 18 -11.61 1.82 18.82
CA VAL A 18 -10.70 2.73 18.14
C VAL A 18 -11.41 3.46 17.00
N THR A 19 -11.10 4.76 16.86
CA THR A 19 -11.58 5.59 15.76
C THR A 19 -10.40 6.14 14.97
N PHE A 20 -10.39 5.87 13.66
CA PHE A 20 -9.46 6.46 12.71
C PHE A 20 -10.17 7.49 11.83
N GLN A 21 -9.44 8.51 11.39
CA GLN A 21 -9.90 9.42 10.34
C GLN A 21 -8.95 9.35 9.15
N SER A 22 -9.51 9.15 7.96
CA SER A 22 -8.78 9.20 6.70
C SER A 22 -8.37 10.62 6.33
N SER A 23 -7.46 10.77 5.37
CA SER A 23 -7.00 12.09 4.91
C SER A 23 -8.09 12.91 4.20
N ASP A 24 -9.11 12.26 3.65
CA ASP A 24 -10.33 12.86 3.07
C ASP A 24 -11.47 13.03 4.09
N GLY A 25 -11.19 12.81 5.38
CA GLY A 25 -12.05 13.22 6.50
C GLY A 25 -13.12 12.20 6.94
N ILE A 26 -13.10 10.98 6.41
CA ILE A 26 -14.03 9.90 6.77
C ILE A 26 -13.53 9.16 8.01
N GLN A 27 -14.43 8.93 8.97
CA GLN A 27 -14.12 8.18 10.18
C GLN A 27 -14.42 6.68 10.03
N PHE A 28 -13.54 5.87 10.59
CA PHE A 28 -13.65 4.42 10.68
C PHE A 28 -13.63 4.01 12.15
N HIS A 29 -14.71 3.37 12.59
CA HIS A 29 -14.83 2.80 13.92
C HIS A 29 -14.49 1.32 13.82
N VAL A 30 -13.37 0.92 14.43
CA VAL A 30 -12.84 -0.43 14.30
C VAL A 30 -12.42 -1.03 15.63
N ASP A 31 -12.50 -2.37 15.73
CA ASP A 31 -12.10 -3.12 16.91
C ASP A 31 -10.58 -3.34 16.95
N ARG A 32 -9.93 -2.88 18.02
CA ARG A 32 -8.51 -3.05 18.32
C ARG A 32 -8.06 -4.49 18.25
N LYS A 33 -8.87 -5.42 18.78
CA LYS A 33 -8.55 -6.87 18.80
C LYS A 33 -8.23 -7.44 17.41
N TYR A 34 -8.84 -6.90 16.35
CA TYR A 34 -8.55 -7.36 14.98
C TYR A 34 -7.30 -6.71 14.42
N LEU A 35 -7.00 -5.47 14.80
CA LEU A 35 -5.74 -4.81 14.44
C LEU A 35 -4.56 -5.54 15.11
N GLU A 36 -4.63 -5.78 16.42
CA GLU A 36 -3.62 -6.52 17.18
C GLU A 36 -3.33 -7.91 16.58
N ALA A 37 -4.38 -8.61 16.15
CA ALA A 37 -4.26 -9.98 15.64
C ALA A 37 -3.74 -10.05 14.19
N ASN A 38 -3.95 -9.02 13.36
CA ASN A 38 -3.73 -9.09 11.91
C ASN A 38 -2.73 -8.06 11.36
N THR A 39 -2.20 -7.17 12.20
CA THR A 39 -1.29 -6.10 11.78
C THR A 39 -0.06 -6.04 12.69
N GLY A 40 1.08 -5.61 12.15
CA GLY A 40 2.33 -5.46 12.90
C GLY A 40 2.69 -4.03 13.32
N ALA A 41 2.12 -3.02 12.64
CA ALA A 41 2.53 -1.61 12.83
C ALA A 41 1.35 -0.62 12.82
N PHE A 42 0.11 -1.09 13.03
CA PHE A 42 -1.05 -0.20 13.01
C PHE A 42 -1.11 0.65 14.29
N PRO A 43 -1.31 1.98 14.20
CA PRO A 43 -1.40 2.84 15.38
C PRO A 43 -2.63 2.48 16.24
N GLY A 44 -2.47 2.52 17.56
CA GLY A 44 -3.57 2.25 18.50
C GLY A 44 -3.90 0.76 18.69
N SER A 45 -3.12 -0.16 18.11
CA SER A 45 -3.17 -1.59 18.43
C SER A 45 -2.62 -1.90 19.82
N GLU A 46 -1.62 -1.17 20.31
CA GLU A 46 -0.94 -1.52 21.57
C GLU A 46 -1.47 -0.78 22.81
N PHE A 47 -2.22 0.31 22.64
CA PHE A 47 -2.66 1.17 23.75
C PHE A 47 -4.10 1.65 23.57
N ASP A 48 -4.77 1.85 24.70
CA ASP A 48 -6.09 2.48 24.73
C ASP A 48 -6.02 3.94 24.27
N THR A 49 -6.69 4.25 23.16
CA THR A 49 -6.79 5.59 22.59
C THR A 49 -7.71 6.51 23.38
N ARG A 50 -8.42 6.00 24.41
CA ARG A 50 -9.34 6.76 25.28
C ARG A 50 -10.39 7.57 24.49
N GLY A 51 -10.76 7.09 23.30
CA GLY A 51 -11.70 7.77 22.40
C GLY A 51 -11.09 8.88 21.54
N GLU A 52 -9.76 9.03 21.51
CA GLU A 52 -9.08 9.94 20.60
C GLU A 52 -9.15 9.44 19.14
N VAL A 53 -9.40 10.36 18.22
CA VAL A 53 -9.44 10.08 16.77
C VAL A 53 -8.02 10.13 16.22
N THR A 54 -7.53 8.97 15.76
CA THR A 54 -6.21 8.88 15.14
C THR A 54 -6.30 9.21 13.65
N HIS A 55 -5.55 10.23 13.21
CA HIS A 55 -5.58 10.67 11.82
C HIS A 55 -4.55 9.88 11.00
N LEU A 56 -4.98 9.30 9.89
CA LEU A 56 -4.16 8.52 8.96
C LEU A 56 -3.92 9.31 7.66
N THR A 57 -2.87 8.96 6.94
CA THR A 57 -2.48 9.67 5.71
C THR A 57 -3.22 9.15 4.48
N GLU A 58 -3.73 7.94 4.56
CA GLU A 58 -4.45 7.22 3.52
C GLU A 58 -5.88 7.76 3.39
N ASP A 59 -6.40 7.75 2.17
CA ASP A 59 -7.79 8.10 1.89
C ASP A 59 -8.77 7.01 2.33
N SER A 60 -10.07 7.35 2.30
CA SER A 60 -11.13 6.45 2.75
C SER A 60 -11.24 5.19 1.90
N GLU A 61 -11.02 5.25 0.58
CA GLU A 61 -11.07 4.07 -0.30
C GLU A 61 -9.97 3.06 0.06
N THR A 62 -8.74 3.55 0.24
CA THR A 62 -7.58 2.74 0.62
C THR A 62 -7.81 2.07 1.97
N LEU A 63 -8.23 2.84 2.98
CA LEU A 63 -8.48 2.32 4.32
C LEU A 63 -9.64 1.34 4.36
N ALA A 64 -10.71 1.59 3.61
CA ALA A 64 -11.84 0.68 3.53
C ALA A 64 -11.43 -0.70 3.02
N ILE A 65 -10.60 -0.76 1.96
CA ILE A 65 -10.05 -2.02 1.41
C ILE A 65 -9.13 -2.69 2.43
N LEU A 66 -8.20 -1.93 3.03
CA LEU A 66 -7.26 -2.43 4.02
C LEU A 66 -7.96 -3.07 5.20
N PHE A 67 -8.96 -2.40 5.79
CA PHE A 67 -9.70 -2.93 6.92
C PHE A 67 -10.53 -4.18 6.56
N GLN A 68 -10.79 -4.46 5.28
CA GLN A 68 -11.41 -5.74 4.91
C GLN A 68 -10.49 -6.94 5.10
N PHE A 69 -9.18 -6.75 5.01
CA PHE A 69 -8.18 -7.78 5.28
C PHE A 69 -7.88 -7.95 6.78
N VAL A 70 -8.20 -6.95 7.60
CA VAL A 70 -8.01 -6.97 9.05
C VAL A 70 -9.13 -7.75 9.75
N TYR A 71 -10.37 -7.62 9.27
CA TYR A 71 -11.52 -8.25 9.91
C TYR A 71 -11.65 -9.75 9.54
N PRO A 72 -12.18 -10.59 10.44
CA PRO A 72 -12.36 -12.03 10.22
C PRO A 72 -13.54 -12.30 9.28
N ARG A 73 -13.34 -11.96 8.00
CA ARG A 73 -14.28 -12.18 6.92
C ARG A 73 -13.55 -12.72 5.70
N ARG A 74 -14.32 -13.08 4.68
CA ARG A 74 -13.74 -13.38 3.36
C ARG A 74 -13.02 -12.12 2.86
N HIS A 75 -11.73 -12.25 2.55
CA HIS A 75 -10.94 -11.15 2.01
C HIS A 75 -11.52 -10.66 0.67
N PRO A 76 -11.41 -9.35 0.39
CA PRO A 76 -11.88 -8.79 -0.87
C PRO A 76 -11.05 -9.34 -2.03
N THR A 77 -11.64 -9.37 -3.22
CA THR A 77 -10.88 -9.61 -4.45
C THR A 77 -10.20 -8.31 -4.89
N LEU A 78 -8.93 -8.38 -5.27
CA LEU A 78 -8.20 -7.27 -5.89
C LEU A 78 -8.16 -7.39 -7.43
N GLN A 79 -8.85 -8.38 -8.01
CA GLN A 79 -8.73 -8.69 -9.44
C GLN A 79 -9.20 -7.54 -10.33
N ASP A 80 -10.31 -6.90 -9.96
CA ASP A 80 -10.95 -5.85 -10.77
C ASP A 80 -10.43 -4.44 -10.47
N MET A 81 -9.52 -4.31 -9.49
CA MET A 81 -8.94 -3.02 -9.12
C MET A 81 -7.91 -2.56 -10.14
N GLY A 82 -7.99 -1.28 -10.52
CA GLY A 82 -6.99 -0.61 -11.34
C GLY A 82 -5.72 -0.27 -10.54
N PHE A 83 -4.63 0.02 -11.24
CA PHE A 83 -3.35 0.36 -10.63
C PHE A 83 -3.44 1.57 -9.69
N ALA A 84 -4.21 2.59 -10.06
CA ALA A 84 -4.38 3.82 -9.27
C ALA A 84 -4.97 3.59 -7.87
N THR A 85 -5.80 2.57 -7.69
CA THR A 85 -6.36 2.18 -6.39
C THR A 85 -5.49 1.14 -5.70
N LEU A 86 -4.96 0.17 -6.45
CA LEU A 86 -4.18 -0.93 -5.89
C LEU A 86 -2.84 -0.47 -5.29
N MET A 87 -2.16 0.48 -5.95
CA MET A 87 -0.83 0.91 -5.51
C MET A 87 -0.87 1.61 -4.13
N PRO A 88 -1.80 2.56 -3.87
CA PRO A 88 -2.00 3.08 -2.51
C PRO A 88 -2.33 2.01 -1.47
N VAL A 89 -3.18 1.03 -1.81
CA VAL A 89 -3.51 -0.10 -0.92
C VAL A 89 -2.26 -0.92 -0.60
N ALA A 90 -1.44 -1.25 -1.60
CA ALA A 90 -0.19 -1.99 -1.38
C ALA A 90 0.77 -1.21 -0.45
N GLU A 91 0.94 0.10 -0.66
CA GLU A 91 1.76 0.94 0.21
C GLU A 91 1.23 0.99 1.66
N ALA A 92 -0.09 1.09 1.84
CA ALA A 92 -0.71 1.10 3.16
C ALA A 92 -0.60 -0.26 3.87
N VAL A 93 -0.80 -1.35 3.13
CA VAL A 93 -0.66 -2.73 3.61
C VAL A 93 0.76 -2.99 4.13
N GLU A 94 1.78 -2.53 3.41
CA GLU A 94 3.17 -2.61 3.86
C GLU A 94 3.43 -1.74 5.08
N LYS A 95 3.03 -0.47 5.02
CA LYS A 95 3.22 0.51 6.11
C LYS A 95 2.66 0.01 7.44
N TYR A 96 1.48 -0.59 7.42
CA TYR A 96 0.80 -1.08 8.62
C TYR A 96 1.03 -2.56 8.90
N GLN A 97 1.78 -3.23 8.02
CA GLN A 97 2.07 -4.66 8.10
C GLN A 97 0.82 -5.54 8.18
N VAL A 98 -0.11 -5.36 7.23
CA VAL A 98 -1.34 -6.16 7.15
C VAL A 98 -1.02 -7.51 6.49
N PHE A 99 -0.59 -8.48 7.30
CA PHE A 99 0.03 -9.72 6.83
C PHE A 99 -0.79 -10.51 5.82
N SER A 100 -2.12 -10.50 5.96
CA SER A 100 -3.05 -11.21 5.07
C SER A 100 -3.11 -10.61 3.65
N ALA A 101 -2.75 -9.34 3.50
CA ALA A 101 -2.87 -8.58 2.26
C ALA A 101 -1.55 -8.44 1.49
N MET A 102 -0.40 -8.49 2.17
CA MET A 102 0.93 -8.24 1.59
C MET A 102 1.18 -9.03 0.30
N ASN A 103 1.19 -10.37 0.40
CA ASN A 103 1.40 -11.25 -0.76
C ASN A 103 0.29 -11.14 -1.83
N THR A 104 -0.93 -10.76 -1.43
CA THR A 104 -2.05 -10.61 -2.36
C THR A 104 -1.90 -9.35 -3.21
N CYS A 105 -1.47 -8.24 -2.59
CA CYS A 105 -1.20 -6.97 -3.27
C CYS A 105 -0.01 -7.12 -4.23
N GLU A 106 1.09 -7.68 -3.74
CA GLU A 106 2.28 -8.09 -4.50
C GLU A 106 1.92 -8.84 -5.80
N MET A 107 1.21 -9.96 -5.67
CA MET A 107 0.84 -10.81 -6.81
C MET A 107 -0.02 -10.06 -7.81
N ARG A 108 -0.89 -9.16 -7.33
CA ARG A 108 -1.74 -8.36 -8.21
C ARG A 108 -0.96 -7.25 -8.92
N LEU A 109 0.00 -6.62 -8.25
CA LEU A 109 0.88 -5.60 -8.83
C LEU A 109 1.73 -6.15 -9.98
N ARG A 110 2.19 -7.42 -9.90
CA ARG A 110 2.93 -8.07 -10.99
C ARG A 110 2.23 -7.98 -12.35
N ARG A 111 0.89 -7.99 -12.37
CA ARG A 111 0.10 -7.89 -13.61
C ARG A 111 0.14 -6.50 -14.26
N PHE A 112 0.56 -5.47 -13.53
CA PHE A 112 0.70 -4.09 -13.99
C PHE A 112 2.13 -3.72 -14.34
N VAL A 113 3.08 -4.66 -14.24
CA VAL A 113 4.50 -4.43 -14.57
C VAL A 113 4.69 -3.89 -15.99
N PRO A 114 3.99 -4.39 -17.04
CA PRO A 114 4.17 -3.85 -18.39
C PRO A 114 3.79 -2.38 -18.52
N GLU A 115 2.79 -1.93 -17.77
CA GLU A 115 2.24 -0.57 -17.83
C GLU A 115 2.91 0.40 -16.85
N HIS A 116 3.33 -0.08 -15.68
CA HIS A 116 3.85 0.73 -14.57
C HIS A 116 5.18 0.21 -13.97
N PRO A 117 6.20 -0.09 -14.80
CA PRO A 117 7.41 -0.78 -14.33
C PRO A 117 8.25 0.05 -13.33
N ILE A 118 8.22 1.38 -13.43
CA ILE A 118 9.03 2.26 -12.56
C ILE A 118 8.45 2.30 -11.17
N GLU A 119 7.15 2.58 -11.06
CA GLU A 119 6.44 2.67 -9.79
C GLU A 119 6.50 1.34 -9.05
N ILE A 120 6.34 0.22 -9.77
CA ILE A 120 6.44 -1.13 -9.20
C ILE A 120 7.87 -1.45 -8.77
N LEU A 121 8.90 -1.05 -9.53
CA LEU A 121 10.29 -1.20 -9.08
C LEU A 121 10.54 -0.42 -7.80
N VAL A 122 10.07 0.83 -7.71
CA VAL A 122 10.23 1.68 -6.53
C VAL A 122 9.60 1.00 -5.31
N HIS A 123 8.36 0.49 -5.44
CA HIS A 123 7.69 -0.28 -4.40
C HIS A 123 8.49 -1.53 -4.00
N GLY A 124 8.91 -2.34 -4.98
CA GLY A 124 9.67 -3.56 -4.70
C GLY A 124 11.06 -3.31 -4.10
N VAL A 125 11.68 -2.16 -4.37
CA VAL A 125 12.92 -1.74 -3.68
C VAL A 125 12.63 -1.29 -2.26
N LYS A 126 11.55 -0.51 -2.04
CA LYS A 126 11.18 0.03 -0.74
C LYS A 126 10.85 -1.07 0.27
N HIS A 127 10.18 -2.12 -0.16
CA HIS A 127 9.68 -3.21 0.70
C HIS A 127 10.40 -4.55 0.51
N ASP A 128 11.53 -4.53 -0.21
CA ASP A 128 12.43 -5.68 -0.47
C ASP A 128 11.82 -6.88 -1.22
N TYR A 129 10.85 -6.62 -2.09
CA TYR A 129 10.25 -7.65 -2.95
C TYR A 129 11.10 -7.97 -4.18
N ARG A 130 12.02 -8.92 -3.99
CA ARG A 130 12.97 -9.34 -5.02
C ARG A 130 12.31 -9.76 -6.34
N GLU A 131 11.32 -10.65 -6.31
CA GLU A 131 10.69 -11.14 -7.53
C GLU A 131 9.98 -10.02 -8.29
N LEU A 132 9.30 -9.13 -7.57
CA LEU A 132 8.64 -7.97 -8.16
C LEU A 132 9.64 -7.03 -8.83
N ARG A 133 10.80 -6.79 -8.20
CA ARG A 133 11.90 -6.03 -8.81
C ARG A 133 12.40 -6.71 -10.09
N GLU A 134 12.68 -8.02 -10.03
CA GLU A 134 13.23 -8.78 -11.17
C GLU A 134 12.29 -8.77 -12.38
N ASP A 135 10.98 -8.84 -12.16
CA ASP A 135 9.96 -8.78 -13.21
C ASP A 135 9.96 -7.44 -13.96
N THR A 136 10.34 -6.33 -13.31
CA THR A 136 10.35 -4.99 -13.93
C THR A 136 11.56 -4.76 -14.85
N LEU A 137 12.66 -5.50 -14.65
CA LEU A 137 13.94 -5.22 -15.31
C LEU A 137 13.88 -5.24 -16.83
N PRO A 138 13.21 -6.21 -17.48
CA PRO A 138 13.11 -6.23 -18.93
C PRO A 138 12.45 -4.96 -19.50
N PHE A 139 11.53 -4.35 -18.76
CA PHE A 139 10.83 -3.15 -19.18
C PHE A 139 11.70 -1.92 -18.99
N ILE A 140 12.30 -1.76 -17.81
CA ILE A 140 13.18 -0.64 -17.48
C ILE A 140 14.40 -0.59 -18.39
N ALA A 141 15.02 -1.74 -18.71
CA ALA A 141 16.17 -1.82 -19.60
C ALA A 141 15.92 -1.26 -21.01
N ARG A 142 14.65 -1.20 -21.45
CA ARG A 142 14.25 -0.67 -22.75
C ARG A 142 13.86 0.81 -22.72
N MET A 143 13.81 1.44 -21.54
CA MET A 143 13.41 2.84 -21.40
C MET A 143 14.59 3.81 -21.61
N PRO A 144 14.33 5.06 -22.06
CA PRO A 144 15.39 6.05 -22.24
C PRO A 144 16.08 6.44 -20.93
N PHE A 145 17.37 6.12 -20.80
CA PHE A 145 18.15 6.30 -19.57
C PHE A 145 17.99 7.68 -18.92
N VAL A 146 18.17 8.77 -19.69
CA VAL A 146 18.12 10.15 -19.18
C VAL A 146 16.76 10.50 -18.56
N LYS A 147 15.67 9.92 -19.06
CA LYS A 147 14.32 10.17 -18.55
C LYS A 147 13.97 9.29 -17.35
N THR A 148 14.47 8.06 -17.35
CA THR A 148 14.10 7.05 -16.34
C THR A 148 15.01 7.10 -15.11
N ALA A 149 16.31 7.36 -15.27
CA ALA A 149 17.26 7.36 -14.15
C ALA A 149 16.84 8.28 -12.98
N PRO A 150 16.33 9.51 -13.19
CA PRO A 150 15.87 10.36 -12.10
C PRO A 150 14.69 9.80 -11.29
N LEU A 151 13.96 8.82 -11.85
CA LEU A 151 12.77 8.23 -11.24
C LEU A 151 13.10 6.94 -10.47
N LEU A 152 14.30 6.39 -10.64
CA LEU A 152 14.68 5.12 -10.00
C LEU A 152 15.27 5.36 -8.61
N PRO A 153 15.12 4.40 -7.68
CA PRO A 153 15.85 4.42 -6.42
C PRO A 153 17.36 4.48 -6.68
N VAL A 154 18.09 5.30 -5.91
CA VAL A 154 19.55 5.48 -6.09
C VAL A 154 20.30 4.15 -5.98
N SER A 155 19.84 3.25 -5.11
CA SER A 155 20.37 1.89 -4.96
C SER A 155 20.30 1.07 -6.26
N PHE A 156 19.39 1.42 -7.17
CA PHE A 156 19.14 0.70 -8.42
C PHE A 156 19.90 1.28 -9.63
N LEU A 157 20.39 2.51 -9.55
CA LEU A 157 21.10 3.16 -10.66
C LEU A 157 22.38 2.42 -11.06
N HIS A 158 23.19 2.03 -10.08
CA HIS A 158 24.46 1.35 -10.35
C HIS A 158 24.27 -0.05 -10.96
N PRO A 159 23.38 -0.92 -10.46
CA PRO A 159 23.00 -2.16 -11.15
C PRO A 159 22.53 -1.93 -12.59
N TRP A 160 21.71 -0.91 -12.83
CA TRP A 160 21.18 -0.65 -14.17
C TRP A 160 22.27 -0.20 -15.15
N VAL A 161 23.15 0.72 -14.75
CA VAL A 161 24.29 1.15 -15.57
C VAL A 161 25.18 -0.04 -15.95
N ARG A 162 25.41 -0.99 -15.04
CA ARG A 162 26.19 -2.21 -15.33
C ARG A 162 25.51 -3.15 -16.34
N SER A 163 24.18 -3.10 -16.43
CA SER A 163 23.41 -3.92 -17.36
C SER A 163 23.26 -3.33 -18.75
N LEU A 164 23.57 -2.03 -18.93
CA LEU A 164 23.53 -1.41 -20.24
C LEU A 164 24.66 -1.99 -21.13
N PRO A 165 24.40 -2.20 -22.43
CA PRO A 165 25.45 -2.60 -23.36
C PRO A 165 26.59 -1.58 -23.30
N ARG A 166 27.84 -2.06 -23.23
CA ARG A 166 28.98 -1.17 -23.45
C ARG A 166 28.90 -0.66 -24.87
N ILE A 167 28.82 0.65 -25.03
CA ILE A 167 29.03 1.29 -26.31
C ILE A 167 30.55 1.27 -26.50
N ASP A 168 31.06 0.22 -27.13
CA ASP A 168 32.44 0.20 -27.59
C ASP A 168 32.55 1.26 -28.69
N ALA A 169 33.37 2.29 -28.44
CA ALA A 169 33.62 3.40 -29.35
C ALA A 169 34.67 3.02 -30.40
#